data_AF-A0A960HYV3-F1
#
_entry.id   AF-A0A960HYV3-F1
#
_cell.length_a   1.000
_cell.length_b   1.000
_cell.length_c   1.000
_cell.angle_alpha   90.00
_cell.angle_beta   90.00
_cell.angle_gamma   90.00
#
_symmetry.space_group_name_H-M   'P 1'
#
loop_
_entity.id
_entity.type
_entity.pdbx_description
1 polymer ?
#
loop_
_entity_poly.entity_id
_entity_poly.type
_entity_poly.pdbx_seq_one_letter_code
_entity_poly.pdbx_strand_id
1 'polypeptide(L)'
;MSLRTRLTLIGAATVALALLALALITTNRTEDALDRRDREALVAMSTAFMPSARNQVERWEKGREPLPFRSGRNSPLRESFNGFGVVVLADGTQLPLPRLAVDESSIPAVPSDVEALEGDVLHLRAPDGGTYIARVTRVPDSTAVIFAALSVDDTQETLSGLRSTMLWSGLALVAAFVLVTAAATRLGLRPLGAITSAARRIGSGNSDERVPAGRPGTEVGALAGALNDMLDQVQTASTEREEALARTRQFAADAAHELRTPVTAIMGYSELYQRGGIREQQRLDEVFGRIGHEASRMGALVEDLLLLDRLGADALERSSAAPVDLAEIARAVALDSTAIDAEHPVTVVDQATSPALAVHDEVFRMIANLVSNVRAHTPPGTGTIITTSDSPDGRHVEVDVVDDGPGIPAEHHAHVFDRFHRVDPSRTRRGGSGSGLGLAIVAGLTDANGGRAELVSSGPSGTTFRILLPKAEMA
;
A
#
# COMPACT_ATOMS: atom_id res chain seq x y z
N MET A 1 3.34 -18.11 18.28
CA MET A 1 2.10 -18.71 17.72
C MET A 1 1.60 -17.83 16.58
N SER A 2 1.34 -18.36 15.38
CA SER A 2 0.95 -17.51 14.25
C SER A 2 -0.45 -16.91 14.44
N LEU A 3 -0.73 -15.75 13.83
CA LEU A 3 -2.07 -15.14 13.82
C LEU A 3 -3.13 -16.12 13.31
N ARG A 4 -2.78 -16.94 12.31
CA ARG A 4 -3.64 -18.00 11.74
C ARG A 4 -4.06 -19.00 12.81
N THR A 5 -3.09 -19.50 13.59
CA THR A 5 -3.35 -20.49 14.65
C THR A 5 -4.22 -19.91 15.76
N ARG A 6 -4.03 -18.63 16.11
CA ARG A 6 -4.88 -17.95 17.11
C ARG A 6 -6.33 -17.82 16.64
N LEU A 7 -6.55 -17.33 15.42
CA LEU A 7 -7.89 -17.16 14.85
C LEU A 7 -8.63 -18.50 14.73
N THR A 8 -7.95 -19.56 14.26
CA THR A 8 -8.56 -20.89 14.17
C THR A 8 -8.95 -21.44 15.54
N LEU A 9 -8.11 -21.26 16.56
CA LEU A 9 -8.38 -21.78 17.90
C LEU A 9 -9.50 -21.00 18.60
N ILE A 10 -9.49 -19.66 18.51
CA ILE A 10 -10.56 -18.84 19.07
C ILE A 10 -11.88 -19.18 18.39
N GLY A 11 -11.92 -19.24 17.06
CA GLY A 11 -13.13 -19.62 16.32
C GLY A 11 -13.64 -21.02 16.70
N ALA A 12 -12.74 -22.01 16.78
CA ALA A 12 -13.11 -23.37 17.15
C ALA A 12 -13.61 -23.44 18.60
N ALA A 13 -12.99 -22.72 19.53
CA ALA A 13 -13.43 -22.64 20.92
C ALA A 13 -14.83 -21.98 21.03
N THR A 14 -15.07 -20.89 20.30
CA THR A 14 -16.38 -20.23 20.27
C THR A 14 -17.46 -21.15 19.71
N VAL A 15 -17.20 -21.85 18.60
CA VAL A 15 -18.13 -22.83 18.02
C VAL A 15 -18.39 -23.97 19.00
N ALA A 16 -17.35 -24.53 19.61
CA ALA A 16 -17.48 -25.60 20.60
C ALA A 16 -18.31 -25.18 21.82
N LEU A 17 -18.09 -23.97 22.35
CA LEU A 17 -18.87 -23.43 23.47
C LEU A 17 -20.33 -23.20 23.09
N ALA A 18 -20.61 -22.68 21.90
CA ALA A 18 -21.97 -22.48 21.41
C ALA A 18 -22.71 -23.81 21.24
N LEU A 19 -22.04 -24.82 20.67
CA LEU A 19 -22.60 -26.17 20.52
C LEU A 19 -22.83 -26.82 21.88
N LEU A 20 -21.91 -26.67 22.84
CA LEU A 20 -22.06 -27.20 24.19
C LEU A 20 -23.26 -26.55 24.90
N ALA A 21 -23.40 -25.22 24.82
CA ALA A 21 -24.54 -24.51 25.39
C ALA A 21 -25.86 -24.97 24.76
N LEU A 22 -25.90 -25.11 23.43
CA LEU A 22 -27.09 -25.59 22.72
C LEU A 22 -27.44 -27.03 23.11
N ALA A 23 -26.44 -27.91 23.22
CA ALA A 23 -26.63 -29.29 23.64
C ALA A 23 -27.16 -29.38 25.08
N LEU A 24 -26.62 -28.58 26.01
CA LEU A 24 -27.10 -28.50 27.40
C LEU A 24 -28.53 -27.98 27.48
N ILE A 25 -28.86 -26.89 26.78
CA ILE A 25 -30.21 -26.32 26.77
C ILE A 25 -31.20 -27.32 26.18
N THR A 26 -30.86 -27.96 25.06
CA THR A 26 -31.75 -28.93 24.40
C THR A 26 -31.95 -30.15 25.28
N THR A 27 -30.87 -30.71 25.84
CA THR A 27 -30.94 -31.88 26.72
C THR A 27 -31.80 -31.59 27.94
N ASN A 28 -31.55 -30.48 28.66
CA ASN A 28 -32.31 -30.12 29.84
C ASN A 28 -33.80 -29.91 29.52
N ARG A 29 -34.12 -29.22 28.41
CA ARG A 29 -35.51 -29.03 28.00
C ARG A 29 -36.20 -30.33 27.60
N THR A 30 -35.49 -31.24 26.94
CA THR A 30 -36.03 -32.54 26.54
C THR A 30 -36.25 -33.42 27.78
N GLU A 31 -35.31 -33.43 28.72
CA GLU A 31 -35.42 -34.14 29.99
C GLU A 31 -36.62 -33.63 30.80
N ASP A 32 -36.75 -32.32 30.99
CA ASP A 32 -37.91 -31.70 31.65
C ASP A 32 -39.24 -32.02 30.96
N ALA A 33 -39.26 -32.10 29.63
CA ALA A 33 -40.46 -32.41 28.85
C ALA A 33 -40.86 -33.90 28.97
N LEU A 34 -39.88 -34.81 28.97
CA LEU A 34 -40.11 -36.24 29.20
C LEU A 34 -40.57 -36.49 30.64
N ASP A 35 -39.93 -35.87 31.62
CA ASP A 35 -40.32 -35.94 33.03
C ASP A 35 -41.77 -35.51 33.27
N ARG A 36 -42.21 -34.42 32.64
CA ARG A 36 -43.61 -33.97 32.71
C ARG A 36 -44.55 -34.98 32.07
N ARG A 37 -44.21 -35.48 30.88
CA ARG A 37 -44.99 -36.49 30.15
C ARG A 37 -45.13 -37.78 30.96
N ASP A 38 -44.05 -38.27 31.56
CA ASP A 38 -44.04 -39.50 32.34
C ASP A 38 -44.88 -39.35 33.61
N ARG A 39 -44.82 -38.19 34.29
CA ARG A 39 -45.71 -37.88 35.43
C ARG A 39 -47.17 -37.82 35.03
N GLU A 40 -47.50 -37.15 33.92
CA GLU A 40 -48.88 -37.10 33.39
C GLU A 40 -49.40 -38.49 33.02
N ALA A 41 -48.57 -39.31 32.37
CA ALA A 41 -48.88 -40.70 32.05
C ALA A 41 -49.14 -41.53 33.32
N LEU A 42 -48.34 -41.33 34.37
CA LEU A 42 -48.50 -42.00 35.66
C LEU A 42 -49.81 -41.61 36.37
N VAL A 43 -50.22 -40.33 36.29
CA VAL A 43 -51.53 -39.87 36.79
C VAL A 43 -52.67 -40.51 36.02
N ALA A 44 -52.58 -40.53 34.69
CA ALA A 44 -53.59 -41.12 33.81
C ALA A 44 -53.73 -42.63 34.05
N MET A 45 -52.61 -43.33 34.23
CA MET A 45 -52.54 -44.75 34.56
C MET A 45 -53.19 -45.04 35.93
N SER A 46 -52.84 -44.26 36.95
CA SER A 46 -53.44 -44.38 38.29
C SER A 46 -54.97 -44.19 38.24
N THR A 47 -55.42 -43.16 37.51
CA THR A 47 -56.84 -42.86 37.31
C THR A 47 -57.56 -43.98 36.55
N ALA A 48 -56.93 -44.55 35.52
CA ALA A 48 -57.49 -45.66 34.74
C ALA A 48 -57.61 -46.95 35.56
N PHE A 49 -56.76 -47.15 36.57
CA PHE A 49 -56.85 -48.29 37.48
C PHE A 49 -57.93 -48.16 38.57
N MET A 50 -58.39 -46.95 38.90
CA MET A 50 -59.35 -46.70 39.98
C MET A 50 -60.60 -47.61 39.96
N PRO A 51 -61.29 -47.82 38.81
CA PRO A 51 -62.47 -48.70 38.78
C PRO A 51 -62.14 -50.16 39.08
N SER A 52 -60.99 -50.64 38.58
CA SER A 52 -60.53 -52.01 38.82
C SER A 52 -60.08 -52.21 40.27
N ALA A 53 -59.42 -51.20 40.84
CA ALA A 53 -58.99 -51.19 42.24
C ALA A 53 -60.17 -51.24 43.20
N ARG A 54 -61.17 -50.36 43.02
CA ARG A 54 -62.39 -50.36 43.84
C ARG A 54 -63.09 -51.73 43.82
N ASN A 55 -63.18 -52.35 42.64
CA ASN A 55 -63.78 -53.68 42.49
C ASN A 55 -62.97 -54.77 43.24
N GLN A 56 -61.63 -54.75 43.14
CA GLN A 56 -60.79 -55.70 43.89
C GLN A 56 -60.94 -55.56 45.41
N VAL A 57 -60.92 -54.32 45.92
CA VAL A 57 -61.11 -54.03 47.35
C VAL A 57 -62.50 -54.50 47.83
N GLU A 58 -63.57 -54.12 47.12
CA GLU A 58 -64.94 -54.49 47.48
C GLU A 58 -65.14 -56.02 47.48
N ARG A 59 -64.51 -56.74 46.55
CA ARG A 59 -64.54 -58.21 46.52
C ARG A 59 -63.83 -58.81 47.73
N TRP A 60 -62.65 -58.30 48.06
CA TRP A 60 -61.87 -58.77 49.20
C TRP A 60 -62.60 -58.55 50.52
N GLU A 61 -63.15 -57.35 50.75
CA GLU A 61 -63.94 -57.03 51.94
C GLU A 61 -65.19 -57.91 52.08
N LYS A 62 -65.76 -58.38 50.96
CA LYS A 62 -66.87 -59.35 50.92
C LYS A 62 -66.44 -60.81 51.07
N GLY A 63 -65.16 -61.07 51.39
CA GLY A 63 -64.59 -62.41 51.53
C GLY A 63 -64.57 -63.22 50.23
N ARG A 64 -64.63 -62.55 49.06
CA ARG A 64 -64.55 -63.21 47.76
C ARG A 64 -63.10 -63.29 47.30
N GLU A 65 -62.77 -64.35 46.57
CA GLU A 65 -61.46 -64.45 45.93
C GLU A 65 -61.20 -63.24 45.01
N PRO A 66 -59.98 -62.66 45.09
CA PRO A 66 -59.54 -61.62 44.17
C PRO A 66 -59.71 -62.07 42.72
N LEU A 67 -60.03 -61.13 41.84
CA LEU A 67 -59.98 -61.43 40.41
C LEU A 67 -58.55 -61.85 40.06
N PRO A 68 -58.39 -62.97 39.34
CA PRO A 68 -57.09 -63.46 38.98
C PRO A 68 -56.38 -62.41 38.12
N PHE A 69 -55.06 -62.53 38.14
CA PHE A 69 -54.14 -61.78 37.33
C PHE A 69 -54.44 -61.97 35.83
N ARG A 70 -55.43 -61.26 35.28
CA ARG A 70 -55.71 -61.35 33.85
C ARG A 70 -54.65 -60.50 33.14
N SER A 71 -53.72 -61.16 32.46
CA SER A 71 -52.96 -60.50 31.40
C SER A 71 -53.99 -59.84 30.49
N GLY A 72 -54.05 -58.51 30.47
CA GLY A 72 -55.06 -57.73 29.75
C GLY A 72 -54.83 -57.81 28.24
N ARG A 73 -54.97 -58.99 27.66
CA ARG A 73 -54.66 -59.27 26.25
C ARG A 73 -55.51 -58.41 25.29
N ASN A 74 -56.65 -57.91 25.76
CA ASN A 74 -57.58 -57.02 25.04
C ASN A 74 -57.81 -55.67 25.74
N SER A 75 -56.92 -55.21 26.63
CA SER A 75 -57.06 -53.90 27.28
C SER A 75 -56.49 -52.78 26.38
N PRO A 76 -57.27 -51.75 25.99
CA PRO A 76 -56.75 -50.62 25.23
C PRO A 76 -55.66 -49.83 25.98
N LEU A 77 -55.62 -49.96 27.31
CA LEU A 77 -54.58 -49.36 28.14
C LEU A 77 -53.20 -50.00 27.93
N ARG A 78 -53.12 -51.24 27.43
CA ARG A 78 -51.86 -51.99 27.26
C ARG A 78 -50.99 -51.41 26.14
N GLU A 79 -51.58 -50.78 25.13
CA GLU A 79 -50.84 -50.08 24.06
C GLU A 79 -50.39 -48.69 24.49
N SER A 80 -51.01 -48.14 25.54
CA SER A 80 -50.78 -46.75 25.98
C SER A 80 -49.79 -46.61 27.12
N PHE A 81 -49.56 -47.67 27.90
CA PHE A 81 -48.68 -47.65 29.08
C PHE A 81 -47.81 -48.90 29.16
N ASN A 82 -46.53 -48.70 29.44
CA ASN A 82 -45.59 -49.76 29.79
C ASN A 82 -45.33 -49.72 31.30
N GLY A 83 -46.11 -50.47 32.06
CA GLY A 83 -46.11 -50.44 33.52
C GLY A 83 -47.01 -51.49 34.19
N PHE A 84 -47.07 -51.45 35.51
CA PHE A 84 -47.94 -52.33 36.29
C PHE A 84 -48.67 -51.58 37.41
N GLY A 85 -49.77 -52.18 37.86
CA GLY A 85 -50.56 -51.68 38.98
C GLY A 85 -50.80 -52.78 39.99
N VAL A 86 -50.80 -52.43 41.27
CA VAL A 86 -51.20 -53.32 42.37
C VAL A 86 -52.01 -52.49 43.37
N VAL A 87 -53.02 -53.10 43.99
CA VAL A 87 -53.67 -52.52 45.17
C VAL A 87 -53.00 -53.10 46.40
N VAL A 88 -52.56 -52.25 47.33
CA VAL A 88 -51.98 -52.65 48.61
C VAL A 88 -52.99 -52.33 49.71
N LEU A 89 -53.36 -53.34 50.50
CA LEU A 89 -54.25 -53.22 51.65
C LEU A 89 -53.44 -52.85 52.91
N ALA A 90 -54.13 -52.41 53.97
CA ALA A 90 -53.50 -52.00 55.24
C ALA A 90 -52.78 -53.11 56.01
N ASP A 91 -53.06 -54.37 55.71
CA ASP A 91 -52.34 -55.53 56.23
C ASP A 91 -51.12 -55.93 55.37
N GLY A 92 -50.82 -55.14 54.33
CA GLY A 92 -49.75 -55.40 53.36
C GLY A 92 -50.15 -56.36 52.23
N THR A 93 -51.38 -56.87 52.22
CA THR A 93 -51.85 -57.78 51.17
C THR A 93 -51.93 -57.06 49.82
N GLN A 94 -51.33 -57.67 48.80
CA GLN A 94 -51.28 -57.14 47.45
C GLN A 94 -52.34 -57.78 46.55
N LEU A 95 -53.33 -57.01 46.11
CA LEU A 95 -54.34 -57.43 45.13
C LEU A 95 -53.94 -56.98 43.72
N PRO A 96 -53.91 -57.88 42.73
CA PRO A 96 -53.40 -57.53 41.40
C PRO A 96 -54.35 -56.62 40.61
N LEU A 97 -53.78 -55.72 39.80
CA LEU A 97 -54.49 -54.97 38.75
C LEU A 97 -54.07 -55.47 37.34
N PRO A 98 -54.82 -55.12 36.27
CA PRO A 98 -54.44 -55.50 34.91
C PRO A 98 -53.03 -55.02 34.51
N ARG A 99 -52.14 -55.91 34.04
CA ARG A 99 -50.80 -55.52 33.53
C ARG A 99 -50.89 -54.74 32.23
N LEU A 100 -50.09 -53.68 32.14
CA LEU A 100 -49.89 -52.86 30.95
C LEU A 100 -48.46 -53.12 30.42
N ALA A 101 -48.30 -54.15 29.59
CA ALA A 101 -47.08 -54.43 28.81
C ALA A 101 -45.72 -54.71 29.53
N VAL A 102 -45.69 -55.23 30.77
CA VAL A 102 -44.44 -55.61 31.49
C VAL A 102 -44.26 -57.13 31.65
N ASP A 103 -43.01 -57.61 31.58
CA ASP A 103 -42.61 -59.01 31.86
C ASP A 103 -42.60 -59.31 33.37
N GLU A 104 -42.89 -60.55 33.77
CA GLU A 104 -43.08 -60.90 35.18
C GLU A 104 -41.78 -60.83 36.00
N SER A 105 -40.64 -61.07 35.35
CA SER A 105 -39.30 -60.97 35.97
C SER A 105 -38.77 -59.55 36.12
N SER A 106 -39.41 -58.55 35.49
CA SER A 106 -38.97 -57.15 35.46
C SER A 106 -39.75 -56.23 36.42
N ILE A 107 -40.60 -56.80 37.27
CA ILE A 107 -41.42 -56.03 38.21
C ILE A 107 -40.57 -55.65 39.43
N PRO A 108 -40.37 -54.35 39.73
CA PRO A 108 -39.73 -53.91 40.96
C PRO A 108 -40.57 -54.28 42.19
N ALA A 109 -39.90 -54.54 43.31
CA ALA A 109 -40.60 -54.81 44.57
C ALA A 109 -41.39 -53.57 45.03
N VAL A 110 -42.65 -53.79 45.41
CA VAL A 110 -43.48 -52.76 46.03
C VAL A 110 -42.96 -52.53 47.46
N PRO A 111 -42.62 -51.28 47.86
CA PRO A 111 -42.15 -50.99 49.22
C PRO A 111 -43.16 -51.45 50.29
N SER A 112 -42.72 -51.75 51.51
CA SER A 112 -43.64 -52.15 52.60
C SER A 112 -44.50 -50.98 53.10
N ASP A 113 -43.99 -49.75 53.00
CA ASP A 113 -44.57 -48.56 53.64
C ASP A 113 -45.30 -47.67 52.62
N VAL A 114 -45.96 -48.28 51.62
CA VAL A 114 -46.59 -47.56 50.49
C VAL A 114 -47.60 -46.51 50.95
N GLU A 115 -48.33 -46.76 52.04
CA GLU A 115 -49.36 -45.87 52.56
C GLU A 115 -48.81 -44.50 53.01
N ALA A 116 -47.55 -44.45 53.47
CA ALA A 116 -46.90 -43.22 53.90
C ALA A 116 -46.39 -42.37 52.71
N LEU A 117 -46.43 -42.90 51.49
CA LEU A 117 -45.86 -42.31 50.27
C LEU A 117 -46.95 -41.77 49.33
N GLU A 118 -48.15 -41.51 49.86
CA GLU A 118 -49.28 -41.01 49.08
C GLU A 118 -48.99 -39.66 48.43
N GLY A 119 -49.18 -39.58 47.11
CA GLY A 119 -48.98 -38.34 46.34
C GLY A 119 -47.56 -38.12 45.82
N ASP A 120 -46.56 -38.83 46.35
CA ASP A 120 -45.17 -38.73 45.89
C ASP A 120 -44.90 -39.58 44.65
N VAL A 121 -43.97 -39.10 43.81
CA VAL A 121 -43.42 -39.88 42.69
C VAL A 121 -42.15 -40.59 43.17
N LEU A 122 -42.19 -41.91 43.15
CA LEU A 122 -41.13 -42.80 43.62
C LEU A 122 -40.29 -43.27 42.44
N HIS A 123 -38.98 -43.18 42.54
CA HIS A 123 -38.07 -43.78 41.56
C HIS A 123 -37.70 -45.18 42.04
N LEU A 124 -37.97 -46.18 41.22
CA LEU A 124 -37.71 -47.59 41.51
C LEU A 124 -36.73 -48.18 40.50
N ARG A 125 -36.00 -49.18 40.97
CA ARG A 125 -35.12 -49.99 40.13
C ARG A 125 -35.59 -51.43 40.14
N ALA A 126 -35.83 -51.97 38.96
CA ALA A 126 -36.23 -53.36 38.77
C ALA A 126 -35.02 -54.30 38.92
N PRO A 127 -35.26 -55.60 39.20
CA PRO A 127 -34.18 -56.58 39.40
C PRO A 127 -33.31 -56.80 38.15
N ASP A 128 -33.88 -56.59 36.97
CA ASP A 128 -33.20 -56.62 35.67
C ASP A 128 -32.39 -55.35 35.36
N GLY A 129 -32.46 -54.35 36.25
CA GLY A 129 -31.77 -53.07 36.13
C GLY A 129 -32.61 -51.95 35.51
N GLY A 130 -33.83 -52.23 35.04
CA GLY A 130 -34.76 -51.25 34.48
C GLY A 130 -35.18 -50.19 35.50
N THR A 131 -35.50 -49.00 35.03
CA THR A 131 -35.91 -47.87 35.88
C THR A 131 -37.41 -47.63 35.73
N TYR A 132 -38.08 -47.47 36.87
CA TYR A 132 -39.50 -47.20 36.93
C TYR A 132 -39.76 -45.94 37.75
N ILE A 133 -40.83 -45.22 37.41
CA ILE A 133 -41.43 -44.23 38.29
C ILE A 133 -42.78 -44.75 38.77
N ALA A 134 -43.08 -44.54 40.05
CA ALA A 134 -44.31 -45.03 40.66
C ALA A 134 -45.04 -43.93 41.42
N ARG A 135 -46.36 -44.05 41.49
CA ARG A 135 -47.23 -43.15 42.24
C ARG A 135 -48.20 -43.96 43.07
N VAL A 136 -48.39 -43.50 44.30
CA VAL A 136 -49.36 -44.04 45.23
C VAL A 136 -50.60 -43.16 45.26
N THR A 137 -51.77 -43.76 45.08
CA THR A 137 -53.07 -43.06 45.14
C THR A 137 -54.05 -43.84 46.00
N ARG A 138 -54.65 -43.21 47.02
CA ARG A 138 -55.63 -43.88 47.89
C ARG A 138 -56.91 -44.25 47.14
N VAL A 139 -57.44 -45.44 47.44
CA VAL A 139 -58.76 -45.86 46.96
C VAL A 139 -59.83 -45.15 47.83
N PRO A 140 -60.81 -44.46 47.22
CA PRO A 140 -61.84 -43.77 47.98
C PRO A 140 -62.63 -44.74 48.85
N ASP A 141 -62.97 -44.29 50.06
CA ASP A 141 -63.76 -45.05 51.05
C ASP A 141 -63.12 -46.35 51.55
N SER A 142 -61.80 -46.53 51.36
CA SER A 142 -61.02 -47.65 51.87
C SER A 142 -59.65 -47.18 52.42
N THR A 143 -59.01 -48.00 53.25
CA THR A 143 -57.61 -47.81 53.64
C THR A 143 -56.63 -48.30 52.56
N ALA A 144 -57.13 -48.97 51.52
CA ALA A 144 -56.32 -49.48 50.43
C ALA A 144 -55.70 -48.38 49.56
N VAL A 145 -54.52 -48.63 49.02
CA VAL A 145 -53.82 -47.73 48.08
C VAL A 145 -53.53 -48.41 46.75
N ILE A 146 -53.57 -47.65 45.65
CA ILE A 146 -53.12 -48.07 44.33
C ILE A 146 -51.65 -47.69 44.19
N PHE A 147 -50.83 -48.70 43.93
CA PHE A 147 -49.45 -48.57 43.51
C PHE A 147 -49.39 -48.72 42.00
N ALA A 148 -49.23 -47.61 41.26
CA ALA A 148 -49.06 -47.62 39.81
C ALA A 148 -47.60 -47.28 39.47
N ALA A 149 -46.96 -48.08 38.62
CA ALA A 149 -45.58 -47.87 38.21
C ALA A 149 -45.42 -47.98 36.69
N LEU A 150 -44.62 -47.08 36.10
CA LEU A 150 -44.35 -46.94 34.67
C LEU A 150 -42.85 -47.11 34.43
N SER A 151 -42.44 -47.89 33.42
CA SER A 151 -41.05 -47.97 32.97
C SER A 151 -40.66 -46.67 32.28
N VAL A 152 -39.46 -46.18 32.59
CA VAL A 152 -38.83 -45.00 31.97
C VAL A 152 -37.56 -45.39 31.20
N ASP A 153 -37.44 -46.67 30.83
CA ASP A 153 -36.28 -47.17 30.10
C ASP A 153 -36.23 -46.59 28.67
N ASP A 154 -37.37 -46.54 27.98
CA ASP A 154 -37.49 -45.93 26.64
C ASP A 154 -37.10 -44.44 26.65
N THR A 155 -37.40 -43.71 27.74
CA THR A 155 -37.05 -42.29 27.86
C THR A 155 -35.56 -42.11 28.12
N GLN A 156 -34.95 -42.96 28.94
CA GLN A 156 -33.50 -42.97 29.14
C GLN A 156 -32.72 -43.36 27.89
N GLU A 157 -33.17 -44.37 27.15
CA GLU A 157 -32.56 -44.77 25.87
C GLU A 157 -32.62 -43.61 24.87
N THR A 158 -33.78 -42.97 24.73
CA THR A 158 -33.96 -41.79 23.86
C THR A 158 -33.02 -40.65 24.24
N LEU A 159 -32.91 -40.32 25.53
CA LEU A 159 -32.00 -39.28 26.02
C LEU A 159 -30.54 -39.62 25.77
N SER A 160 -30.14 -40.89 25.98
CA SER A 160 -28.76 -41.34 25.74
C SER A 160 -28.39 -41.29 24.25
N GLY A 161 -29.30 -41.71 23.36
CA GLY A 161 -29.13 -41.62 21.91
C GLY A 161 -29.04 -40.19 21.43
N LEU A 162 -29.88 -39.29 21.98
CA LEU A 162 -29.84 -37.86 21.69
C LEU A 162 -28.51 -37.23 22.15
N ARG A 163 -28.04 -37.51 23.37
CA ARG A 163 -26.75 -37.02 23.89
C ARG A 163 -25.57 -37.52 23.03
N SER A 164 -25.56 -38.79 22.65
CA SER A 164 -24.53 -39.37 21.77
C SER A 164 -24.53 -38.72 20.39
N THR A 165 -25.72 -38.56 19.78
CA THR A 165 -25.87 -37.91 18.47
C THR A 165 -25.41 -36.45 18.50
N MET A 166 -25.74 -35.70 19.56
CA MET A 166 -25.26 -34.32 19.77
C MET A 166 -23.75 -34.25 19.92
N LEU A 167 -23.14 -35.19 20.67
CA LEU A 167 -21.70 -35.24 20.86
C LEU A 167 -20.96 -35.48 19.54
N TRP A 168 -21.37 -36.49 18.77
CA TRP A 168 -20.72 -36.83 17.51
C TRP A 168 -20.94 -35.77 16.43
N SER A 169 -22.16 -35.25 16.29
CA SER A 169 -22.44 -34.16 15.35
C SER A 169 -21.69 -32.88 15.73
N GLY A 170 -21.59 -32.56 17.02
CA GLY A 170 -20.83 -31.41 17.52
C GLY A 170 -19.33 -31.54 17.23
N LEU A 171 -18.74 -32.70 17.50
CA LEU A 171 -17.33 -32.97 17.19
C LEU A 171 -17.04 -32.88 15.68
N ALA A 172 -17.92 -33.46 14.86
CA ALA A 172 -17.82 -33.37 13.40
C ALA A 172 -17.87 -31.92 12.91
N LEU A 173 -18.75 -31.10 13.48
CA LEU A 173 -18.91 -29.69 13.11
C LEU A 173 -17.69 -28.83 13.51
N VAL A 174 -17.11 -29.08 14.69
CA VAL A 174 -15.85 -28.43 15.12
C VAL A 174 -14.70 -28.86 14.21
N ALA A 175 -14.57 -30.14 13.88
CA ALA A 175 -13.54 -30.63 12.98
C ALA A 175 -13.65 -30.01 11.57
N ALA A 176 -14.87 -29.95 11.03
CA ALA A 176 -15.15 -29.29 9.76
C ALA A 176 -14.79 -27.79 9.80
N PHE A 177 -15.15 -27.09 10.88
CA PHE A 177 -14.79 -25.68 11.08
C PHE A 177 -13.28 -25.46 11.07
N VAL A 178 -12.51 -26.29 11.80
CA VAL A 178 -11.05 -26.22 11.83
C VAL A 178 -10.46 -26.46 10.45
N LEU A 179 -10.93 -27.49 9.72
CA LEU A 179 -10.45 -27.82 8.38
C LEU A 179 -10.72 -26.69 7.38
N VAL A 180 -11.95 -26.17 7.34
CA VAL A 180 -12.34 -25.08 6.42
C VAL A 180 -11.54 -23.82 6.73
N THR A 181 -11.41 -23.44 8.01
CA THR A 181 -10.66 -22.24 8.41
C THR A 181 -9.16 -22.40 8.12
N ALA A 182 -8.58 -23.58 8.37
CA ALA A 182 -7.19 -23.87 8.04
C ALA A 182 -6.93 -23.82 6.53
N ALA A 183 -7.85 -24.34 5.71
CA ALA A 183 -7.75 -24.27 4.25
C ALA A 183 -7.89 -22.82 3.76
N ALA A 184 -8.92 -22.10 4.20
CA ALA A 184 -9.18 -20.71 3.83
C ALA A 184 -8.00 -19.79 4.18
N THR A 185 -7.44 -19.92 5.39
CA THR A 185 -6.26 -19.12 5.80
C THR A 185 -4.99 -19.49 5.05
N ARG A 186 -4.78 -20.77 4.71
CA ARG A 186 -3.63 -21.20 3.90
C ARG A 186 -3.69 -20.65 2.48
N LEU A 187 -4.85 -20.69 1.83
CA LEU A 187 -5.00 -20.19 0.46
C LEU A 187 -5.06 -18.66 0.41
N GLY A 188 -5.84 -18.03 1.27
CA GLY A 188 -6.06 -16.57 1.26
C GLY A 188 -4.82 -15.76 1.63
N LEU A 189 -3.98 -16.27 2.55
CA LEU A 189 -2.78 -15.56 3.02
C LEU A 189 -1.48 -16.05 2.36
N ARG A 190 -1.55 -16.97 1.38
CA ARG A 190 -0.37 -17.40 0.60
C ARG A 190 0.30 -16.23 -0.13
N PRO A 191 -0.43 -15.29 -0.78
CA PRO A 191 0.20 -14.20 -1.52
C PRO A 191 1.04 -13.26 -0.64
N LEU A 192 0.64 -13.04 0.62
CA LEU A 192 1.41 -12.20 1.55
C LEU A 192 2.83 -12.74 1.81
N GLY A 193 3.01 -14.06 1.78
CA GLY A 193 4.34 -14.68 1.89
C GLY A 193 5.23 -14.34 0.68
N ALA A 194 4.64 -14.33 -0.51
CA ALA A 194 5.35 -13.95 -1.74
C ALA A 194 5.75 -12.46 -1.70
N ILE A 195 4.83 -11.58 -1.30
CA ILE A 195 5.10 -10.13 -1.14
C ILE A 195 6.23 -9.90 -0.14
N THR A 196 6.17 -10.54 1.04
CA THR A 196 7.22 -10.40 2.07
C THR A 196 8.58 -10.88 1.56
N SER A 197 8.60 -11.97 0.77
CA SER A 197 9.83 -12.47 0.18
C SER A 197 10.41 -11.52 -0.87
N ALA A 198 9.56 -10.93 -1.72
CA ALA A 198 9.96 -9.94 -2.72
C ALA A 198 10.51 -8.68 -2.05
N ALA A 199 9.81 -8.16 -1.04
CA ALA A 199 10.24 -6.99 -0.29
C ALA A 199 11.62 -7.18 0.37
N ARG A 200 11.93 -8.37 0.90
CA ARG A 200 13.27 -8.67 1.45
C ARG A 200 14.35 -8.69 0.38
N ARG A 201 14.07 -9.23 -0.81
CA ARG A 201 15.03 -9.28 -1.93
C ARG A 201 15.31 -7.88 -2.47
N ILE A 202 14.27 -7.07 -2.63
CA ILE A 202 14.38 -5.65 -3.00
C ILE A 202 15.21 -4.91 -1.96
N GLY A 203 14.91 -5.07 -0.67
CA GLY A 203 15.66 -4.45 0.42
C GLY A 203 17.13 -4.91 0.53
N SER A 204 17.50 -6.03 -0.09
CA SER A 204 18.89 -6.51 -0.18
C SER A 204 19.66 -6.00 -1.41
N GLY A 205 19.06 -5.12 -2.21
CA GLY A 205 19.75 -4.43 -3.32
C GLY A 205 19.33 -4.88 -4.72
N ASN A 206 18.31 -5.72 -4.87
CA ASN A 206 17.78 -6.10 -6.18
C ASN A 206 16.55 -5.23 -6.54
N SER A 207 16.80 -4.00 -6.97
CA SER A 207 15.77 -2.98 -7.24
C SER A 207 14.94 -3.22 -8.51
N ASP A 208 15.40 -4.08 -9.43
CA ASP A 208 14.65 -4.42 -10.64
C ASP A 208 13.54 -5.45 -10.40
N GLU A 209 13.53 -6.07 -9.22
CA GLU A 209 12.53 -7.04 -8.87
C GLU A 209 11.19 -6.37 -8.49
N ARG A 210 10.09 -6.93 -8.99
CA ARG A 210 8.74 -6.45 -8.70
C ARG A 210 7.96 -7.39 -7.80
N VAL A 211 7.01 -6.82 -7.08
CA VAL A 211 6.12 -7.58 -6.22
C VAL A 211 5.08 -8.28 -7.10
N PRO A 212 4.87 -9.61 -6.95
CA PRO A 212 3.91 -10.33 -7.77
C PRO A 212 2.51 -9.72 -7.68
N ALA A 213 1.89 -9.46 -8.83
CA ALA A 213 0.55 -8.91 -8.89
C ALA A 213 -0.45 -9.85 -8.18
N GLY A 214 -1.12 -9.32 -7.16
CA GLY A 214 -2.23 -10.01 -6.51
C GLY A 214 -3.46 -10.08 -7.41
N ARG A 215 -4.49 -10.82 -6.98
CA ARG A 215 -5.77 -10.83 -7.69
C ARG A 215 -6.41 -9.42 -7.65
N PRO A 216 -6.87 -8.88 -8.79
CA PRO A 216 -7.60 -7.60 -8.83
C PRO A 216 -8.83 -7.65 -7.91
N GLY A 217 -9.13 -6.54 -7.23
CA GLY A 217 -10.27 -6.43 -6.31
C GLY A 217 -10.07 -7.08 -4.93
N THR A 218 -8.85 -7.52 -4.60
CA THR A 218 -8.50 -7.97 -3.25
C THR A 218 -7.62 -6.94 -2.56
N GLU A 219 -7.69 -6.86 -1.23
CA GLU A 219 -6.87 -5.96 -0.41
C GLU A 219 -5.37 -6.24 -0.61
N VAL A 220 -5.02 -7.51 -0.81
CA VAL A 220 -3.63 -7.93 -1.10
C VAL A 220 -3.19 -7.49 -2.49
N GLY A 221 -4.09 -7.49 -3.48
CA GLY A 221 -3.83 -6.95 -4.81
C GLY A 221 -3.61 -5.44 -4.80
N ALA A 222 -4.44 -4.70 -4.05
CA ALA A 222 -4.28 -3.26 -3.87
C ALA A 222 -2.94 -2.91 -3.20
N LEU A 223 -2.53 -3.66 -2.16
CA LEU A 223 -1.23 -3.49 -1.51
C LEU A 223 -0.06 -3.78 -2.47
N ALA A 224 -0.16 -4.84 -3.28
CA ALA A 224 0.87 -5.17 -4.26
C ALA A 224 1.01 -4.07 -5.33
N GLY A 225 -0.11 -3.48 -5.77
CA GLY A 225 -0.14 -2.34 -6.68
C GLY A 225 0.57 -1.11 -6.09
N ALA A 226 0.12 -0.65 -4.92
CA ALA A 226 0.71 0.50 -4.24
C ALA A 226 2.22 0.34 -3.95
N LEU A 227 2.66 -0.89 -3.65
CA LEU A 227 4.08 -1.17 -3.43
C LEU A 227 4.89 -1.10 -4.73
N ASN A 228 4.34 -1.57 -5.86
CA ASN A 228 4.99 -1.41 -7.17
C ASN A 228 5.04 0.05 -7.61
N ASP A 229 3.97 0.83 -7.39
CA ASP A 229 3.96 2.27 -7.71
C ASP A 229 5.06 3.02 -6.93
N MET A 230 5.22 2.71 -5.64
CA MET A 230 6.31 3.24 -4.82
C MET A 230 7.69 2.83 -5.35
N LEU A 231 7.86 1.58 -5.82
CA LEU A 231 9.12 1.12 -6.40
C LEU A 231 9.44 1.84 -7.71
N ASP A 232 8.44 2.08 -8.56
CA ASP A 232 8.62 2.84 -9.80
C ASP A 232 9.05 4.28 -9.51
N GLN A 233 8.47 4.91 -8.48
CA GLN A 233 8.87 6.24 -8.03
C GLN A 233 10.30 6.27 -7.49
N VAL A 234 10.70 5.27 -6.68
CA VAL A 234 12.07 5.15 -6.16
C VAL A 234 13.08 4.93 -7.28
N GLN A 235 12.75 4.06 -8.24
CA GLN A 235 13.63 3.79 -9.38
C GLN A 235 13.82 5.03 -10.26
N THR A 236 12.72 5.74 -10.54
CA THR A 236 12.77 7.01 -11.30
C THR A 236 13.65 8.05 -10.59
N ALA A 237 13.43 8.27 -9.30
CA ALA A 237 14.22 9.22 -8.51
C ALA A 237 15.70 8.81 -8.41
N SER A 238 16.00 7.51 -8.37
CA SER A 238 17.39 7.01 -8.36
C SER A 238 18.08 7.30 -9.69
N THR A 239 17.42 7.01 -10.81
CA THR A 239 17.96 7.29 -12.15
C THR A 239 18.21 8.78 -12.35
N GLU A 240 17.23 9.63 -12.00
CA GLU A 240 17.38 11.09 -12.09
C GLU A 240 18.56 11.60 -11.25
N ARG A 241 18.74 11.04 -10.04
CA ARG A 241 19.87 11.36 -9.16
C ARG A 241 21.20 10.93 -9.77
N GLU A 242 21.27 9.73 -10.35
CA GLU A 242 22.49 9.24 -11.00
C GLU A 242 22.88 10.11 -12.20
N GLU A 243 21.92 10.48 -13.03
CA GLU A 243 22.14 11.40 -14.15
C GLU A 243 22.59 12.78 -13.67
N ALA A 244 21.96 13.34 -12.63
CA ALA A 244 22.37 14.61 -12.05
C ALA A 244 23.81 14.55 -11.52
N LEU A 245 24.17 13.49 -10.81
CA LEU A 245 25.54 13.26 -10.33
C LEU A 245 26.54 13.11 -11.48
N ALA A 246 26.16 12.43 -12.56
CA ALA A 246 27.00 12.30 -13.75
C ALA A 246 27.26 13.67 -14.39
N ARG A 247 26.23 14.50 -14.56
CA ARG A 247 26.36 15.88 -15.07
C ARG A 247 27.28 16.73 -14.19
N THR A 248 27.13 16.68 -12.87
CA THR A 248 28.02 17.41 -11.94
C THR A 248 29.47 16.97 -12.04
N ARG A 249 29.73 15.65 -12.16
CA ARG A 249 31.09 15.12 -12.32
C ARG A 249 31.72 15.55 -13.63
N GLN A 250 30.96 15.52 -14.73
CA GLN A 250 31.42 15.98 -16.03
C GLN A 250 31.78 17.47 -15.99
N PHE A 251 30.90 18.31 -15.45
CA PHE A 251 31.17 19.73 -15.27
C PHE A 251 32.44 20.01 -14.46
N ALA A 252 32.63 19.30 -13.34
CA ALA A 252 33.84 19.43 -12.53
C ALA A 252 35.11 19.01 -13.28
N ALA A 253 35.02 17.95 -14.10
CA ALA A 253 36.14 17.50 -14.92
C ALA A 253 36.51 18.53 -16.00
N ASP A 254 35.52 19.10 -16.68
CA ASP A 254 35.73 20.10 -17.73
C ASP A 254 36.32 21.40 -17.16
N ALA A 255 35.77 21.89 -16.04
CA ALA A 255 36.30 23.05 -15.32
C ALA A 255 37.75 22.84 -14.86
N ALA A 256 38.06 21.64 -14.33
CA ALA A 256 39.43 21.31 -13.92
C ALA A 256 40.41 21.29 -15.11
N HIS A 257 39.94 20.88 -16.30
CA HIS A 257 40.77 20.88 -17.50
C HIS A 257 41.07 22.31 -17.99
N GLU A 258 40.04 23.16 -18.09
CA GLU A 258 40.18 24.55 -18.55
C GLU A 258 41.00 25.41 -17.58
N LEU A 259 40.97 25.14 -16.27
CA LEU A 259 41.81 25.81 -15.28
C LEU A 259 43.27 25.33 -15.30
N ARG A 260 43.54 24.07 -15.64
CA ARG A 260 44.90 23.52 -15.65
C ARG A 260 45.80 24.20 -16.68
N THR A 261 45.27 24.53 -17.85
CA THR A 261 46.01 25.14 -18.95
C THR A 261 46.63 26.51 -18.59
N PRO A 262 45.85 27.52 -18.14
CA PRO A 262 46.41 28.81 -17.74
C PRO A 262 47.35 28.69 -16.54
N VAL A 263 47.02 27.83 -15.55
CA VAL A 263 47.90 27.57 -14.39
C VAL A 263 49.25 27.01 -14.84
N THR A 264 49.26 26.07 -15.79
CA THR A 264 50.49 25.50 -16.34
C THR A 264 51.31 26.56 -17.10
N ALA A 265 50.65 27.44 -17.85
CA ALA A 265 51.32 28.55 -18.55
C ALA A 265 51.97 29.54 -17.56
N ILE A 266 51.25 29.95 -16.52
CA ILE A 266 51.76 30.85 -15.46
C ILE A 266 52.96 30.22 -14.74
N MET A 267 52.88 28.93 -14.40
CA MET A 267 54.00 28.20 -13.79
C MET A 267 55.21 28.12 -14.73
N GLY A 268 55.00 27.82 -16.01
CA GLY A 268 56.08 27.76 -17.00
C GLY A 268 56.78 29.11 -17.20
N TYR A 269 56.03 30.21 -17.25
CA TYR A 269 56.60 31.56 -17.32
C TYR A 269 57.38 31.92 -16.05
N SER A 270 56.86 31.55 -14.87
CA SER A 270 57.53 31.77 -13.58
C SER A 270 58.84 30.98 -13.46
N GLU A 271 58.84 29.72 -13.91
CA GLU A 271 60.02 28.84 -13.89
C GLU A 271 61.11 29.33 -14.88
N LEU A 272 60.70 29.81 -16.06
CA LEU A 272 61.61 30.40 -17.05
C LEU A 272 62.31 31.65 -16.51
N TYR A 273 61.58 32.49 -15.77
CA TYR A 273 62.14 33.65 -15.08
C TYR A 273 63.14 33.23 -13.99
N GLN A 274 62.77 32.29 -13.11
CA GLN A 274 63.64 31.83 -12.01
C GLN A 274 64.96 31.21 -12.51
N ARG A 275 64.97 30.56 -13.68
CA ARG A 275 66.18 29.97 -14.27
C ARG A 275 67.06 30.99 -15.01
N GLY A 276 66.71 32.27 -15.01
CA GLY A 276 67.46 33.31 -15.71
C GLY A 276 67.38 33.20 -17.23
N GLY A 277 66.35 32.53 -17.75
CA GLY A 277 66.09 32.39 -19.19
C GLY A 277 65.64 33.67 -19.86
N ILE A 278 65.26 34.68 -19.08
CA ILE A 278 64.84 36.01 -19.53
C ILE A 278 65.84 37.02 -18.97
N ARG A 279 66.66 37.61 -19.86
CA ARG A 279 67.80 38.48 -19.50
C ARG A 279 67.62 39.94 -19.91
N GLU A 280 66.57 40.23 -20.68
CA GLU A 280 66.32 41.52 -21.31
C GLU A 280 65.04 42.11 -20.72
N GLN A 281 65.10 43.37 -20.27
CA GLN A 281 64.00 44.01 -19.52
C GLN A 281 62.68 44.03 -20.31
N GLN A 282 62.73 44.25 -21.63
CA GLN A 282 61.56 44.22 -22.51
C GLN A 282 60.87 42.83 -22.56
N ARG A 283 61.64 41.74 -22.44
CA ARG A 283 61.06 40.38 -22.38
C ARG A 283 60.47 40.04 -21.02
N LEU A 284 60.87 40.76 -19.96
CA LEU A 284 60.23 40.62 -18.64
C LEU A 284 58.83 41.22 -18.66
N ASP A 285 58.68 42.42 -19.24
CA ASP A 285 57.38 43.08 -19.36
C ASP A 285 56.40 42.24 -20.20
N GLU A 286 56.87 41.62 -21.30
CA GLU A 286 56.06 40.68 -22.09
C GLU A 286 55.62 39.45 -21.27
N VAL A 287 56.48 38.88 -20.44
CA VAL A 287 56.18 37.69 -19.65
C VAL A 287 55.21 37.99 -18.51
N PHE A 288 55.41 39.08 -17.78
CA PHE A 288 54.45 39.54 -16.77
C PHE A 288 53.12 39.96 -17.40
N GLY A 289 53.16 40.56 -18.60
CA GLY A 289 51.98 40.81 -19.41
C GLY A 289 51.20 39.53 -19.70
N ARG A 290 51.87 38.46 -20.16
CA ARG A 290 51.24 37.15 -20.40
C ARG A 290 50.67 36.51 -19.13
N ILE A 291 51.39 36.56 -18.01
CA ILE A 291 50.89 36.06 -16.71
C ILE A 291 49.61 36.81 -16.31
N GLY A 292 49.61 38.15 -16.45
CA GLY A 292 48.42 38.97 -16.19
C GLY A 292 47.23 38.59 -17.06
N HIS A 293 47.46 38.34 -18.36
CA HIS A 293 46.40 37.89 -19.27
C HIS A 293 45.83 36.53 -18.86
N GLU A 294 46.66 35.54 -18.51
CA GLU A 294 46.20 34.22 -18.07
C GLU A 294 45.45 34.29 -16.73
N ALA A 295 45.89 35.15 -15.79
CA ALA A 295 45.21 35.37 -14.52
C ALA A 295 43.84 36.03 -14.71
N SER A 296 43.74 37.06 -15.55
CA SER A 296 42.45 37.69 -15.91
C SER A 296 41.52 36.70 -16.61
N ARG A 297 42.06 35.85 -17.49
CA ARG A 297 41.29 34.79 -18.16
C ARG A 297 40.74 33.77 -17.16
N MET A 298 41.53 33.37 -16.15
CA MET A 298 41.05 32.51 -15.07
C MET A 298 39.95 33.19 -14.24
N GLY A 299 40.08 34.49 -13.94
CA GLY A 299 39.06 35.26 -13.23
C GLY A 299 37.72 35.23 -13.96
N ALA A 300 37.72 35.58 -15.24
CA ALA A 300 36.53 35.53 -16.09
C ALA A 300 35.92 34.12 -16.16
N LEU A 301 36.76 33.08 -16.28
CA LEU A 301 36.30 31.69 -16.28
C LEU A 301 35.59 31.32 -14.98
N VAL A 302 36.13 31.70 -13.82
CA VAL A 302 35.50 31.41 -12.52
C VAL A 302 34.16 32.14 -12.38
N GLU A 303 34.08 33.40 -12.80
CA GLU A 303 32.83 34.17 -12.79
C GLU A 303 31.77 33.56 -13.72
N ASP A 304 32.17 33.12 -14.91
CA ASP A 304 31.31 32.42 -15.86
C ASP A 304 30.79 31.08 -15.29
N LEU A 305 31.63 30.32 -14.60
CA LEU A 305 31.24 29.07 -13.95
C LEU A 305 30.25 29.31 -12.80
N LEU A 306 30.51 30.31 -11.96
CA LEU A 306 29.60 30.68 -10.85
C LEU A 306 28.25 31.19 -11.37
N LEU A 307 28.25 31.91 -12.50
CA LEU A 307 27.02 32.33 -13.14
C LEU A 307 26.20 31.13 -13.62
N LEU A 308 26.84 30.20 -14.36
CA LEU A 308 26.16 29.02 -14.91
C LEU A 308 25.60 28.09 -13.84
N ASP A 309 26.24 28.02 -12.66
CA ASP A 309 25.74 27.27 -11.51
C ASP A 309 24.45 27.92 -10.93
N ARG A 310 24.46 29.24 -10.73
CA ARG A 310 23.30 29.99 -10.24
C ARG A 310 22.09 29.92 -11.19
N LEU A 311 22.34 30.02 -12.50
CA LEU A 311 21.28 29.90 -13.51
C LEU A 311 20.59 28.53 -13.49
N GLY A 312 21.31 27.48 -13.10
CA GLY A 312 20.74 26.13 -12.95
C GLY A 312 19.93 25.91 -11.67
N ALA A 313 20.17 26.72 -10.62
CA ALA A 313 19.55 26.55 -9.30
C ALA A 313 18.31 27.43 -9.07
N ASP A 314 18.31 28.67 -9.58
CA ASP A 314 17.38 29.73 -9.13
C ASP A 314 16.45 30.28 -10.24
N ALA A 315 15.99 29.43 -11.17
CA ALA A 315 15.10 29.88 -12.25
C ALA A 315 13.77 30.51 -11.77
N LEU A 316 13.35 30.27 -10.52
CA LEU A 316 12.00 30.54 -10.01
C LEU A 316 11.82 31.82 -9.18
N GLU A 317 12.88 32.57 -8.83
CA GLU A 317 12.76 33.82 -8.05
C GLU A 317 13.57 34.96 -8.68
N ARG A 318 13.13 35.51 -9.82
CA ARG A 318 13.76 36.70 -10.42
C ARG A 318 12.90 37.95 -10.27
N SER A 319 13.01 38.55 -9.08
CA SER A 319 12.35 39.80 -8.68
C SER A 319 12.86 41.06 -9.41
N SER A 320 13.81 40.92 -10.34
CA SER A 320 14.49 42.04 -11.03
C SER A 320 14.12 42.20 -12.50
N ALA A 321 13.26 41.35 -13.08
CA ALA A 321 12.84 41.50 -14.46
C ALA A 321 11.95 42.75 -14.62
N ALA A 322 12.27 43.58 -15.62
CA ALA A 322 11.54 44.81 -15.93
C ALA A 322 11.42 44.99 -17.45
N PRO A 323 10.51 45.84 -17.93
CA PRO A 323 10.53 46.25 -19.33
C PRO A 323 11.86 46.92 -19.68
N VAL A 324 12.59 46.36 -20.65
CA VAL A 324 13.89 46.87 -21.13
C VAL A 324 13.82 47.18 -22.63
N ASP A 325 14.47 48.28 -23.03
CA ASP A 325 14.70 48.63 -24.43
C ASP A 325 15.95 47.88 -24.94
N LEU A 326 15.73 46.88 -25.79
CA LEU A 326 16.81 46.07 -26.35
C LEU A 326 17.73 46.88 -27.26
N ALA A 327 17.23 47.93 -27.92
CA ALA A 327 18.02 48.75 -28.82
C ALA A 327 18.94 49.70 -28.05
N GLU A 328 18.51 50.20 -26.89
CA GLU A 328 19.38 50.94 -25.96
C GLU A 328 20.58 50.08 -25.54
N ILE A 329 20.32 48.86 -25.09
CA ILE A 329 21.35 47.92 -24.66
C ILE A 329 22.27 47.54 -25.84
N ALA A 330 21.71 47.23 -27.00
CA ALA A 330 22.47 46.91 -28.21
C ALA A 330 23.40 48.06 -28.63
N ARG A 331 22.93 49.32 -28.55
CA ARG A 331 23.76 50.52 -28.83
C ARG A 331 24.90 50.66 -27.83
N ALA A 332 24.67 50.41 -26.54
CA ALA A 332 25.72 50.43 -25.52
C ALA A 332 26.78 49.36 -25.79
N VAL A 333 26.36 48.11 -26.09
CA VAL A 333 27.30 47.02 -26.43
C VAL A 333 28.09 47.33 -27.71
N ALA A 334 27.45 47.91 -28.73
CA ALA A 334 28.13 48.29 -29.97
C ALA A 334 29.21 49.35 -29.74
N LEU A 335 28.94 50.35 -28.89
CA LEU A 335 29.91 51.38 -28.50
C LEU A 335 31.10 50.78 -27.77
N ASP A 336 30.86 49.94 -26.76
CA ASP A 336 31.90 49.28 -25.98
C ASP A 336 32.76 48.36 -26.85
N SER A 337 32.13 47.56 -27.71
CA SER A 337 32.84 46.66 -28.62
C SER A 337 33.74 47.43 -29.60
N THR A 338 33.24 48.53 -30.17
CA THR A 338 34.01 49.36 -31.12
C THR A 338 35.17 50.07 -30.42
N ALA A 339 35.02 50.45 -29.14
CA ALA A 339 36.10 51.03 -28.35
C ALA A 339 37.20 50.03 -28.02
N ILE A 340 36.86 48.75 -27.83
CA ILE A 340 37.81 47.66 -27.60
C ILE A 340 38.54 47.28 -28.89
N ASP A 341 37.84 47.24 -30.03
CA ASP A 341 38.36 46.79 -31.31
C ASP A 341 37.66 47.46 -32.49
N ALA A 342 38.34 48.46 -33.05
CA ALA A 342 37.84 49.21 -34.20
C ALA A 342 37.88 48.42 -35.52
N GLU A 343 38.55 47.26 -35.57
CA GLU A 343 38.64 46.45 -36.79
C GLU A 343 37.36 45.60 -37.03
N HIS A 344 36.46 45.51 -36.05
CA HIS A 344 35.19 44.79 -36.14
C HIS A 344 34.00 45.76 -35.91
N PRO A 345 33.56 46.50 -36.94
CA PRO A 345 32.51 47.49 -36.77
C PRO A 345 31.16 46.84 -36.42
N VAL A 346 30.47 47.42 -35.44
CA VAL A 346 29.14 46.97 -35.01
C VAL A 346 28.10 48.02 -35.37
N THR A 347 27.08 47.64 -36.14
CA THR A 347 25.94 48.49 -36.52
C THR A 347 24.67 47.99 -35.83
N VAL A 348 23.86 48.91 -35.30
CA VAL A 348 22.57 48.58 -34.68
C VAL A 348 21.43 49.05 -35.56
N VAL A 349 20.49 48.15 -35.85
CA VAL A 349 19.27 48.41 -36.60
C VAL A 349 18.09 48.16 -35.68
N ASP A 350 17.37 49.22 -35.33
CA ASP A 350 16.23 49.14 -34.42
C ASP A 350 14.92 49.08 -35.20
N GLN A 351 14.22 47.95 -35.07
CA GLN A 351 12.90 47.70 -35.65
C GLN A 351 11.90 47.23 -34.59
N ALA A 352 12.29 47.16 -33.32
CA ALA A 352 11.41 46.74 -32.24
C ALA A 352 10.54 47.93 -31.83
N THR A 353 9.24 47.68 -31.67
CA THR A 353 8.28 48.68 -31.18
C THR A 353 7.86 48.43 -29.73
N SER A 354 8.31 47.32 -29.15
CA SER A 354 7.93 46.87 -27.81
C SER A 354 9.15 46.59 -26.94
N PRO A 355 9.11 46.90 -25.62
CA PRO A 355 10.13 46.47 -24.70
C PRO A 355 10.04 44.96 -24.42
N ALA A 356 11.18 44.34 -24.09
CA ALA A 356 11.25 42.97 -23.59
C ALA A 356 11.13 42.95 -22.07
N LEU A 357 10.55 41.89 -21.49
CA LEU A 357 10.56 41.66 -20.05
C LEU A 357 11.80 40.84 -19.70
N ALA A 358 12.84 41.51 -19.18
CA ALA A 358 14.11 40.86 -18.86
C ALA A 358 14.91 41.63 -17.79
N VAL A 359 15.99 41.02 -17.31
CA VAL A 359 16.97 41.70 -16.46
C VAL A 359 17.99 42.43 -17.34
N HIS A 360 18.06 43.76 -17.23
CA HIS A 360 18.90 44.62 -18.07
C HIS A 360 20.35 44.13 -18.22
N ASP A 361 21.04 43.87 -17.10
CA ASP A 361 22.46 43.49 -17.12
C ASP A 361 22.70 42.10 -17.74
N GLU A 362 21.71 41.22 -17.65
CA GLU A 362 21.76 39.90 -18.28
C GLU A 362 21.64 40.02 -19.79
N VAL A 363 20.74 40.86 -20.29
CA VAL A 363 20.59 41.15 -21.73
C VAL A 363 21.88 41.79 -22.28
N PHE A 364 22.45 42.76 -21.56
CA PHE A 364 23.74 43.34 -21.94
C PHE A 364 24.82 42.26 -22.10
N ARG A 365 24.91 41.34 -21.12
CA ARG A 365 25.89 40.24 -21.15
C ARG A 365 25.62 39.24 -22.28
N MET A 366 24.36 38.94 -22.59
CA MET A 366 24.02 38.07 -23.74
C MET A 366 24.54 38.66 -25.05
N ILE A 367 24.21 39.92 -25.33
CA ILE A 367 24.59 40.60 -26.58
C ILE A 367 26.12 40.78 -26.63
N ALA A 368 26.74 41.20 -25.52
CA ALA A 368 28.19 41.36 -25.43
C ALA A 368 28.94 40.04 -25.69
N ASN A 369 28.43 38.92 -25.19
CA ASN A 369 29.01 37.60 -25.44
C ASN A 369 28.92 37.21 -26.92
N LEU A 370 27.78 37.47 -27.59
CA LEU A 370 27.64 37.20 -29.03
C LEU A 370 28.59 38.06 -29.87
N VAL A 371 28.67 39.37 -29.59
CA VAL A 371 29.55 40.30 -30.30
C VAL A 371 31.03 39.97 -30.04
N SER A 372 31.39 39.61 -28.81
CA SER A 372 32.74 39.14 -28.49
C SER A 372 33.08 37.84 -29.23
N ASN A 373 32.10 36.98 -29.50
CA ASN A 373 32.30 35.75 -30.26
C ASN A 373 32.62 36.06 -31.72
N VAL A 374 31.97 37.05 -32.34
CA VAL A 374 32.29 37.52 -33.70
C VAL A 374 33.76 37.95 -33.73
N ARG A 375 34.14 38.92 -32.90
CA ARG A 375 35.52 39.42 -32.81
C ARG A 375 36.59 38.34 -32.61
N ALA A 376 36.28 37.31 -31.81
CA ALA A 376 37.23 36.25 -31.50
C ALA A 376 37.39 35.22 -32.63
N HIS A 377 36.40 35.08 -33.51
CA HIS A 377 36.31 33.99 -34.47
C HIS A 377 36.22 34.42 -35.93
N THR A 378 36.13 35.71 -36.22
CA THR A 378 36.13 36.27 -37.57
C THR A 378 37.41 37.04 -37.88
N PRO A 379 37.79 37.20 -39.17
CA PRO A 379 38.91 38.06 -39.56
C PRO A 379 38.62 39.55 -39.29
N PRO A 380 39.65 40.38 -39.10
CA PRO A 380 39.52 41.83 -39.10
C PRO A 380 38.78 42.34 -40.35
N GLY A 381 37.90 43.32 -40.17
CA GLY A 381 37.04 43.88 -41.20
C GLY A 381 35.67 43.23 -41.33
N THR A 382 35.39 42.14 -40.60
CA THR A 382 34.05 41.53 -40.51
C THR A 382 33.09 42.49 -39.81
N GLY A 383 31.97 42.79 -40.47
CA GLY A 383 30.92 43.62 -39.93
C GLY A 383 29.95 42.82 -39.08
N THR A 384 29.52 43.39 -37.95
CA THR A 384 28.43 42.84 -37.13
C THR A 384 27.21 43.74 -37.23
N ILE A 385 26.04 43.16 -37.50
CA ILE A 385 24.76 43.85 -37.47
C ILE A 385 23.92 43.28 -36.33
N ILE A 386 23.52 44.13 -35.38
CA ILE A 386 22.56 43.79 -34.33
C ILE A 386 21.21 44.34 -34.75
N THR A 387 20.23 43.48 -34.97
CA THR A 387 18.85 43.87 -35.31
C THR A 387 17.92 43.56 -34.16
N THR A 388 17.19 44.55 -33.65
CA THR A 388 16.09 44.35 -32.69
C THR A 388 14.77 44.39 -33.45
N SER A 389 13.86 43.45 -33.21
CA SER A 389 12.55 43.41 -33.87
C SER A 389 11.47 42.78 -33.00
N ASP A 390 10.20 43.09 -33.27
CA ASP A 390 9.09 42.33 -32.68
C ASP A 390 8.96 40.98 -33.38
N SER A 391 8.84 39.89 -32.60
CA SER A 391 8.66 38.56 -33.18
C SER A 391 7.33 38.46 -33.93
N PRO A 392 7.27 37.74 -35.07
CA PRO A 392 6.01 37.51 -35.79
C PRO A 392 4.92 36.83 -34.96
N ASP A 393 5.29 36.14 -33.88
CA ASP A 393 4.35 35.47 -32.98
C ASP A 393 3.63 36.44 -32.02
N GLY A 394 4.08 37.70 -31.96
CA GLY A 394 3.52 38.77 -31.14
C GLY A 394 3.76 38.63 -29.64
N ARG A 395 4.48 37.60 -29.19
CA ARG A 395 4.75 37.30 -27.78
C ARG A 395 6.18 37.57 -27.37
N HIS A 396 7.10 37.65 -28.31
CA HIS A 396 8.52 37.88 -28.04
C HIS A 396 9.05 39.14 -28.74
N VAL A 397 10.17 39.64 -28.23
CA VAL A 397 11.04 40.60 -28.91
C VAL A 397 12.35 39.89 -29.21
N GLU A 398 12.86 40.05 -30.43
CA GLU A 398 14.02 39.34 -30.96
C GLU A 398 15.25 40.25 -31.01
N VAL A 399 16.42 39.68 -30.74
CA VAL A 399 17.73 40.27 -31.06
C VAL A 399 18.48 39.32 -31.98
N ASP A 400 18.69 39.73 -33.23
CA ASP A 400 19.55 39.04 -34.18
C ASP A 400 20.94 39.66 -34.19
N VAL A 401 21.96 38.85 -33.92
CA VAL A 401 23.37 39.22 -34.11
C VAL A 401 23.88 38.50 -35.35
N VAL A 402 24.16 39.28 -36.39
CA VAL A 402 24.59 38.79 -37.71
C VAL A 402 26.03 39.21 -37.98
N ASP A 403 26.90 38.26 -38.30
CA ASP A 403 28.23 38.53 -38.85
C ASP A 403 28.33 38.08 -40.30
N ASP A 404 29.26 38.65 -41.07
CA ASP A 404 29.60 38.25 -42.45
C ASP A 404 30.89 37.40 -42.52
N GLY A 405 31.19 36.68 -41.45
CA GLY A 405 32.35 35.82 -41.30
C GLY A 405 32.25 34.47 -42.01
N PRO A 406 33.21 33.56 -41.76
CA PRO A 406 33.32 32.27 -42.47
C PRO A 406 32.25 31.23 -42.08
N GLY A 407 31.42 31.53 -41.08
CA GLY A 407 30.42 30.61 -40.55
C GLY A 407 30.97 29.49 -39.67
N ILE A 408 30.05 28.65 -39.19
CA ILE A 408 30.27 27.49 -38.32
C ILE A 408 30.01 26.23 -39.15
N PRO A 409 30.90 25.21 -39.12
CA PRO A 409 30.64 23.94 -39.79
C PRO A 409 29.38 23.23 -39.26
N ALA A 410 28.62 22.59 -40.15
CA ALA A 410 27.31 22.00 -39.85
C ALA A 410 27.34 20.96 -38.71
N GLU A 411 28.45 20.24 -38.53
CA GLU A 411 28.64 19.26 -37.47
C GLU A 411 28.61 19.84 -36.05
N HIS A 412 28.85 21.15 -35.91
CA HIS A 412 28.82 21.83 -34.62
C HIS A 412 27.48 22.48 -34.29
N HIS A 413 26.59 22.66 -35.28
CA HIS A 413 25.35 23.46 -35.14
C HIS A 413 24.47 23.01 -33.97
N ALA A 414 24.36 21.69 -33.74
CA ALA A 414 23.55 21.14 -32.66
C ALA A 414 24.14 21.36 -31.25
N HIS A 415 25.43 21.67 -31.17
CA HIS A 415 26.21 21.69 -29.94
C HIS A 415 26.84 23.06 -29.65
N VAL A 416 26.59 24.09 -30.46
CA VAL A 416 27.22 25.42 -30.29
C VAL A 416 26.89 26.09 -28.95
N PHE A 417 25.76 25.75 -28.34
CA PHE A 417 25.35 26.24 -27.02
C PHE A 417 25.78 25.33 -25.87
N ASP A 418 26.41 24.18 -26.15
CA ASP A 418 26.91 23.28 -25.11
C ASP A 418 28.11 23.92 -24.39
N ARG A 419 28.22 23.66 -23.09
CA ARG A 419 29.31 24.17 -22.26
C ARG A 419 30.66 23.63 -22.76
N PHE A 420 31.66 24.51 -22.81
CA PHE A 420 33.02 24.19 -23.26
C PHE A 420 33.12 23.67 -24.70
N HIS A 421 32.06 23.78 -25.51
CA HIS A 421 32.10 23.38 -26.91
C HIS A 421 32.91 24.38 -27.73
N ARG A 422 33.81 23.87 -28.59
CA ARG A 422 34.71 24.66 -29.42
C ARG A 422 34.85 24.02 -30.81
N VAL A 423 34.73 24.83 -31.85
CA VAL A 423 34.80 24.39 -33.26
C VAL A 423 36.21 23.98 -33.69
N ASP A 424 37.26 24.65 -33.17
CA ASP A 424 38.65 24.28 -33.45
C ASP A 424 39.57 24.62 -32.27
N PRO A 425 40.08 23.62 -31.51
CA PRO A 425 40.98 23.85 -30.37
C PRO A 425 42.32 24.49 -30.74
N SER A 426 42.74 24.40 -32.02
CA SER A 426 44.11 24.67 -32.44
C SER A 426 44.37 26.13 -32.90
N ARG A 427 43.33 26.86 -33.32
CA ARG A 427 43.44 28.24 -33.87
C ARG A 427 43.61 29.36 -32.83
N THR A 428 43.49 29.07 -31.54
CA THR A 428 43.46 30.09 -30.46
C THR A 428 44.83 30.60 -29.98
N ARG A 429 45.96 30.11 -30.53
CA ARG A 429 47.30 30.59 -30.14
C ARG A 429 47.63 32.04 -30.57
N ARG A 430 46.77 32.68 -31.37
CA ARG A 430 46.87 34.10 -31.75
C ARG A 430 45.63 34.86 -31.27
N GLY A 431 45.54 35.16 -29.98
CA GLY A 431 44.65 36.22 -29.45
C GLY A 431 43.15 35.93 -29.28
N GLY A 432 42.61 34.84 -29.82
CA GLY A 432 41.18 34.49 -29.66
C GLY A 432 40.87 33.81 -28.32
N SER A 433 40.48 34.59 -27.32
CA SER A 433 40.10 34.13 -25.98
C SER A 433 38.62 33.74 -25.93
N GLY A 434 38.33 32.45 -25.86
CA GLY A 434 37.00 31.99 -25.49
C GLY A 434 37.08 30.68 -24.73
N SER A 435 36.56 30.62 -23.51
CA SER A 435 36.47 29.37 -22.72
C SER A 435 35.48 28.34 -23.31
N GLY A 436 34.78 28.66 -24.41
CA GLY A 436 33.64 27.87 -24.88
C GLY A 436 32.40 27.99 -23.96
N LEU A 437 32.38 28.96 -23.04
CA LEU A 437 31.26 29.20 -22.13
C LEU A 437 30.34 30.34 -22.60
N GLY A 438 30.81 31.23 -23.48
CA GLY A 438 30.05 32.42 -23.89
C GLY A 438 28.67 32.11 -24.45
N LEU A 439 28.58 31.19 -25.42
CA LEU A 439 27.29 30.77 -25.98
C LEU A 439 26.42 30.00 -24.97
N ALA A 440 27.01 29.16 -24.12
CA ALA A 440 26.27 28.49 -23.05
C ALA A 440 25.69 29.48 -22.02
N ILE A 441 26.38 30.59 -21.76
CA ILE A 441 25.88 31.70 -20.92
C ILE A 441 24.73 32.41 -21.63
N VAL A 442 24.84 32.69 -22.94
CA VAL A 442 23.74 33.28 -23.72
C VAL A 442 22.49 32.41 -23.62
N ALA A 443 22.62 31.10 -23.86
CA ALA A 443 21.51 30.16 -23.72
C ALA A 443 20.94 30.16 -22.28
N GLY A 444 21.78 30.00 -21.26
CA GLY A 444 21.33 29.95 -19.87
C GLY A 444 20.66 31.24 -19.38
N LEU A 445 21.19 32.41 -19.74
CA LEU A 445 20.58 33.70 -19.41
C LEU A 445 19.27 33.89 -20.17
N THR A 446 19.21 33.48 -21.44
CA THR A 446 17.99 33.63 -22.25
C THR A 446 16.87 32.73 -21.72
N ASP A 447 17.17 31.46 -21.45
CA ASP A 447 16.25 30.49 -20.83
C ASP A 447 15.79 30.99 -19.46
N ALA A 448 16.72 31.54 -18.66
CA ALA A 448 16.35 32.19 -17.42
C ALA A 448 15.31 33.29 -17.72
N ASN A 449 15.56 34.23 -18.61
CA ASN A 449 14.59 35.29 -18.93
C ASN A 449 13.29 34.80 -19.62
N GLY A 450 13.00 33.49 -19.66
CA GLY A 450 11.78 32.92 -20.23
C GLY A 450 11.79 32.92 -21.75
N GLY A 451 12.97 33.10 -22.33
CA GLY A 451 13.23 33.20 -23.75
C GLY A 451 13.78 31.93 -24.37
N ARG A 452 14.33 32.06 -25.59
CA ARG A 452 15.13 31.01 -26.24
C ARG A 452 16.27 31.60 -27.07
N ALA A 453 17.45 30.99 -27.00
CA ALA A 453 18.57 31.30 -27.90
C ALA A 453 18.63 30.30 -29.07
N GLU A 454 18.92 30.79 -30.27
CA GLU A 454 18.89 29.99 -31.51
C GLU A 454 20.06 30.33 -32.44
N LEU A 455 20.54 29.31 -33.16
CA LEU A 455 21.36 29.49 -34.35
C LEU A 455 20.42 29.47 -35.56
N VAL A 456 20.16 30.64 -36.15
CA VAL A 456 19.19 30.78 -37.26
C VAL A 456 19.79 30.33 -38.57
N SER A 457 21.02 30.77 -38.84
CA SER A 457 21.76 30.38 -40.04
C SER A 457 23.25 30.45 -39.79
N SER A 458 24.02 29.59 -40.45
CA SER A 458 25.47 29.69 -40.48
C SER A 458 26.04 29.02 -41.72
N GLY A 459 26.92 29.73 -42.42
CA GLY A 459 27.55 29.26 -43.64
C GLY A 459 28.63 30.21 -44.16
N PRO A 460 29.09 30.05 -45.41
CA PRO A 460 30.19 30.84 -45.96
C PRO A 460 29.91 32.36 -46.04
N SER A 461 28.67 32.77 -45.87
CA SER A 461 28.20 34.15 -45.95
C SER A 461 27.96 34.79 -44.58
N GLY A 462 28.29 34.10 -43.47
CA GLY A 462 28.07 34.60 -42.13
C GLY A 462 27.37 33.66 -41.16
N THR A 463 27.15 34.14 -39.94
CA THR A 463 26.33 33.48 -38.91
C THR A 463 25.28 34.43 -38.38
N THR A 464 24.10 33.90 -38.06
CA THR A 464 23.03 34.61 -37.36
C THR A 464 22.67 33.87 -36.10
N PHE A 465 22.91 34.50 -34.95
CA PHE A 465 22.37 34.08 -33.66
C PHE A 465 21.17 34.93 -33.30
N ARG A 466 20.14 34.31 -32.75
CA ARG A 466 18.92 34.96 -32.30
C ARG A 466 18.67 34.74 -30.82
N ILE A 467 18.30 35.79 -30.13
CA ILE A 467 17.77 35.75 -28.77
C ILE A 467 16.30 36.17 -28.83
N LEU A 468 15.41 35.30 -28.35
CA LEU A 468 13.99 35.59 -28.17
C LEU A 468 13.75 35.88 -26.69
N LEU A 469 13.16 37.02 -26.35
CA LEU A 469 12.76 37.35 -24.97
C LEU A 469 11.26 37.65 -24.91
N PRO A 470 10.57 37.32 -23.81
CA PRO A 470 9.16 37.66 -23.65
C PRO A 470 8.93 39.16 -23.83
N LYS A 471 7.90 39.53 -24.58
CA LYS A 471 7.46 40.90 -24.71
C LYS A 471 6.85 41.36 -23.38
N ALA A 472 7.22 42.55 -22.90
CA ALA A 472 6.59 43.12 -21.72
C ALA A 472 5.16 43.54 -22.08
N GLU A 473 4.19 43.14 -21.25
CA GLU A 473 2.82 43.63 -21.38
C GLU A 473 2.82 45.14 -21.12
N MET A 474 2.26 45.93 -22.04
CA MET A 474 2.01 47.35 -21.78
C MET A 474 0.93 47.43 -20.68
N ALA A 475 1.28 48.03 -19.55
CA ALA A 475 0.34 48.30 -18.46
C ALA A 475 -0.71 49.35 -18.84
#